data_AF-A0A9D8SER3-F1
#
_entry.id   AF-A0A9D8SER3-F1
#
_cell.length_a   1.000
_cell.length_b   1.000
_cell.length_c   1.000
_cell.angle_alpha   90.00
_cell.angle_beta   90.00
_cell.angle_gamma   90.00
#
_symmetry.space_group_name_H-M   'P 1'
#
loop_
_entity.id
_entity.type
_entity.pdbx_description
1 polymer ?
#
loop_
_entity_poly.entity_id
_entity_poly.type
_entity_poly.pdbx_seq_one_letter_code
_entity_poly.pdbx_strand_id
1 'polypeptide(L)'
;MKKIICFLILGVCTIISSDIMAQNKSTEPVAFWGKEDAYLLKQAAHMFSLADEALTENPPVVGAPMARKLALYNLDAMLHEVKYDNTEPFCNFIDSRIGKVIEDMKSPVKKGMKIYKIYNDGFIVRTKSVNIAFDVVRGACKGQKLLSDEQVEAIIKDCDILFLSHNHGDHVDKYVVNKFIEAGKPVIAASEILPDLKGVTHYRSESEVLDKQIELKSGEKLQVKIFPGHQSPMMCNIYVVTTPDKYTVAHTGDQYDKNDMGWIAEIKNNVPKIDALMINCWSYQIADAIKGFDPRYVLTGHENEMGHTIDHREAFWLTFQKMEPVEHDYVVMAWGEWFSFK
;
A
#
# COMPACT_ATOMS: atom_id res chain seq x y z
N MET A 1 -43.40 -76.69 -10.52
CA MET A 1 -42.75 -77.95 -10.09
C MET A 1 -41.25 -77.77 -10.14
N LYS A 2 -40.55 -78.11 -9.04
CA LYS A 2 -39.18 -78.69 -8.92
C LYS A 2 -38.04 -77.98 -9.70
N LYS A 3 -37.07 -77.37 -9.00
CA LYS A 3 -35.77 -77.97 -8.54
C LYS A 3 -34.84 -78.30 -9.73
N ILE A 4 -33.53 -78.05 -9.80
CA ILE A 4 -32.49 -77.49 -8.91
C ILE A 4 -31.16 -77.63 -9.72
N ILE A 5 -30.17 -76.74 -9.47
CA ILE A 5 -28.69 -76.95 -9.55
C ILE A 5 -27.89 -76.95 -10.89
N CYS A 6 -26.94 -76.01 -10.90
CA CYS A 6 -25.51 -75.99 -11.31
C CYS A 6 -25.03 -76.64 -12.63
N PHE A 7 -24.23 -75.91 -13.41
CA PHE A 7 -22.76 -75.86 -13.22
C PHE A 7 -22.13 -74.70 -14.00
N LEU A 8 -21.03 -74.22 -13.42
CA LEU A 8 -20.14 -73.14 -13.82
C LEU A 8 -19.17 -73.63 -14.92
N ILE A 9 -18.63 -72.71 -15.74
CA ILE A 9 -17.21 -72.59 -16.15
C ILE A 9 -17.01 -72.15 -17.63
N LEU A 10 -16.06 -71.21 -17.77
CA LEU A 10 -15.19 -70.85 -18.90
C LEU A 10 -15.72 -69.95 -20.03
N GLY A 11 -15.37 -68.66 -19.87
CA GLY A 11 -14.32 -68.05 -20.69
C GLY A 11 -14.76 -67.50 -22.05
N VAL A 12 -14.57 -66.19 -22.24
CA VAL A 12 -13.92 -65.58 -23.41
C VAL A 12 -13.74 -64.08 -23.12
N CYS A 13 -12.49 -63.65 -23.22
CA CYS A 13 -12.08 -62.25 -23.27
C CYS A 13 -12.70 -61.57 -24.49
N THR A 14 -13.42 -60.46 -24.28
CA THR A 14 -13.61 -59.44 -25.30
C THR A 14 -13.04 -58.12 -24.80
N ILE A 15 -11.96 -57.75 -25.48
CA ILE A 15 -11.24 -56.49 -25.43
C ILE A 15 -12.23 -55.37 -25.76
N ILE A 16 -12.45 -54.45 -24.82
CA ILE A 16 -12.99 -53.12 -25.14
C ILE A 16 -11.87 -52.15 -24.79
N SER A 17 -11.34 -51.54 -25.85
CA SER A 17 -10.31 -50.52 -25.87
C SER A 17 -10.71 -49.36 -24.98
N SER A 18 -10.08 -49.24 -23.81
CA SER A 18 -10.04 -48.00 -23.07
C SER A 18 -8.95 -47.13 -23.70
N ASP A 19 -9.34 -46.22 -24.59
CA ASP A 19 -8.55 -45.04 -24.91
C ASP A 19 -8.46 -44.18 -23.65
N ILE A 20 -7.53 -44.57 -22.77
CA ILE A 20 -7.00 -43.70 -21.74
C ILE A 20 -6.21 -42.65 -22.50
N MET A 21 -6.78 -41.45 -22.60
CA MET A 21 -5.99 -40.25 -22.88
C MET A 21 -4.88 -40.20 -21.84
N ALA A 22 -3.67 -40.56 -22.26
CA ALA A 22 -2.47 -40.38 -21.48
C ALA A 22 -2.37 -38.90 -21.11
N GLN A 23 -2.61 -38.60 -19.84
CA GLN A 23 -2.14 -37.35 -19.26
C GLN A 23 -0.63 -37.34 -19.39
N ASN A 24 -0.12 -36.62 -20.39
CA ASN A 24 1.25 -36.15 -20.38
C ASN A 24 1.36 -35.03 -19.32
N LYS A 25 1.39 -35.43 -18.06
CA LYS A 25 1.98 -34.63 -16.99
C LYS A 25 3.28 -35.32 -16.64
N SER A 26 4.39 -34.79 -17.14
CA SER A 26 5.71 -35.10 -16.61
C SER A 26 5.77 -34.60 -15.17
N THR A 27 5.33 -35.41 -14.22
CA THR A 27 5.60 -35.23 -12.80
C THR A 27 6.95 -35.85 -12.49
N GLU A 28 8.04 -35.30 -13.05
CA GLU A 28 9.32 -35.54 -12.41
C GLU A 28 9.31 -34.83 -11.05
N PRO A 29 9.60 -35.52 -9.94
CA PRO A 29 9.78 -34.85 -8.67
C PRO A 29 10.92 -33.84 -8.83
N VAL A 30 10.67 -32.58 -8.50
CA VAL A 30 11.72 -31.56 -8.49
C VAL A 30 12.73 -31.97 -7.42
N ALA A 31 13.80 -32.64 -7.85
CA ALA A 31 14.86 -33.05 -6.95
C ALA A 31 15.74 -31.84 -6.63
N PHE A 32 15.64 -31.35 -5.40
CA PHE A 32 16.40 -30.21 -4.87
C PHE A 32 17.71 -30.60 -4.19
N TRP A 33 18.10 -31.88 -4.24
CA TRP A 33 19.34 -32.35 -3.63
C TRP A 33 20.56 -31.64 -4.24
N GLY A 34 21.34 -30.94 -3.41
CA GLY A 34 22.47 -30.11 -3.83
C GLY A 34 22.07 -28.85 -4.62
N LYS A 35 20.82 -28.37 -4.46
CA LYS A 35 20.28 -27.17 -5.11
C LYS A 35 19.54 -26.28 -4.11
N GLU A 36 20.21 -25.92 -3.01
CA GLU A 36 19.62 -25.18 -1.88
C GLU A 36 19.02 -23.83 -2.33
N ASP A 37 19.71 -23.09 -3.18
CA ASP A 37 19.21 -21.79 -3.68
C ASP A 37 17.93 -21.94 -4.51
N ALA A 38 17.86 -22.97 -5.36
CA ALA A 38 16.66 -23.26 -6.13
C ALA A 38 15.50 -23.72 -5.25
N TYR A 39 15.79 -24.47 -4.18
CA TYR A 39 14.79 -24.85 -3.18
C TYR A 39 14.23 -23.62 -2.46
N LEU A 40 15.11 -22.75 -1.95
CA LEU A 40 14.71 -21.54 -1.23
C LEU A 40 13.95 -20.56 -2.13
N LEU A 41 14.36 -20.40 -3.39
CA LEU A 41 13.64 -19.57 -4.34
C LEU A 41 12.25 -20.13 -4.65
N LYS A 42 12.11 -21.46 -4.78
CA LYS A 42 10.81 -22.10 -4.97
C LYS A 42 9.94 -21.94 -3.73
N GLN A 43 10.52 -22.09 -2.54
CA GLN A 43 9.83 -21.83 -1.27
C GLN A 43 9.35 -20.38 -1.21
N ALA A 44 10.20 -19.40 -1.55
CA ALA A 44 9.83 -17.99 -1.58
C ALA A 44 8.64 -17.72 -2.52
N ALA A 45 8.63 -18.32 -3.71
CA ALA A 45 7.49 -18.25 -4.63
C ALA A 45 6.18 -18.73 -3.99
N HIS A 46 6.22 -19.86 -3.27
CA HIS A 46 5.06 -20.37 -2.55
C HIS A 46 4.64 -19.44 -1.40
N MET A 47 5.59 -18.92 -0.62
CA MET A 47 5.30 -18.06 0.54
C MET A 47 4.71 -16.72 0.11
N PHE A 48 5.26 -16.07 -0.93
CA PHE A 48 4.71 -14.84 -1.48
C PHE A 48 3.31 -15.05 -2.08
N SER A 49 3.10 -16.14 -2.81
CA SER A 49 1.78 -16.49 -3.36
C SER A 49 0.74 -16.71 -2.27
N LEU A 50 1.09 -17.43 -1.20
CA LEU A 50 0.19 -17.66 -0.07
C LEU A 50 -0.11 -16.36 0.69
N ALA A 51 0.87 -15.48 0.84
CA ALA A 51 0.65 -14.18 1.45
C ALA A 51 -0.29 -13.31 0.60
N ASP A 52 -0.11 -13.31 -0.72
CA ASP A 52 -0.99 -12.60 -1.65
C ASP A 52 -2.46 -13.09 -1.55
N GLU A 53 -2.65 -14.42 -1.56
CA GLU A 53 -3.96 -15.06 -1.40
C GLU A 53 -4.58 -14.72 -0.05
N ALA A 54 -3.84 -14.90 1.05
CA ALA A 54 -4.32 -14.64 2.40
C ALA A 54 -4.73 -13.17 2.60
N LEU A 55 -3.98 -12.21 2.05
CA LEU A 55 -4.33 -10.79 2.10
C LEU A 55 -5.56 -10.46 1.23
N THR A 56 -5.76 -11.16 0.12
CA THR A 56 -6.98 -11.00 -0.70
C THR A 56 -8.22 -11.56 -0.01
N GLU A 57 -8.11 -12.71 0.66
CA GLU A 57 -9.23 -13.31 1.40
C GLU A 57 -9.53 -12.60 2.73
N ASN A 58 -8.52 -11.94 3.31
CA ASN A 58 -8.62 -11.21 4.56
C ASN A 58 -8.30 -9.73 4.35
N PRO A 59 -9.17 -8.97 3.64
CA PRO A 59 -8.90 -7.58 3.27
C PRO A 59 -8.72 -6.67 4.50
N PRO A 60 -8.18 -5.45 4.32
CA PRO A 60 -8.02 -4.49 5.40
C PRO A 60 -9.33 -4.24 6.15
N VAL A 61 -9.27 -4.38 7.48
CA VAL A 61 -10.36 -4.10 8.41
C VAL A 61 -9.79 -3.44 9.67
N VAL A 62 -10.68 -2.86 10.47
CA VAL A 62 -10.32 -2.24 11.75
C VAL A 62 -9.71 -3.27 12.71
N GLY A 63 -8.64 -2.87 13.38
CA GLY A 63 -7.90 -3.67 14.33
C GLY A 63 -6.95 -4.65 13.64
N ALA A 64 -6.77 -5.81 14.27
CA ALA A 64 -5.74 -6.75 13.85
C ALA A 64 -6.22 -8.21 13.91
N PRO A 65 -7.08 -8.64 12.96
CA PRO A 65 -7.52 -10.02 12.88
C PRO A 65 -6.34 -10.99 12.75
N MET A 66 -6.42 -12.13 13.43
CA MET A 66 -5.31 -13.08 13.52
C MET A 66 -4.81 -13.55 12.15
N ALA A 67 -5.71 -13.93 11.24
CA ALA A 67 -5.33 -14.37 9.89
C ALA A 67 -4.55 -13.30 9.13
N ARG A 68 -4.96 -12.03 9.28
CA ARG A 68 -4.30 -10.88 8.66
C ARG A 68 -2.94 -10.58 9.28
N LYS A 69 -2.82 -10.63 10.62
CA LYS A 69 -1.51 -10.53 11.30
C LYS A 69 -0.55 -11.59 10.79
N LEU A 70 -0.98 -12.85 10.73
CA LEU A 70 -0.14 -13.96 10.26
C LEU A 70 0.31 -13.75 8.80
N ALA A 71 -0.58 -13.27 7.91
CA ALA A 71 -0.22 -12.97 6.54
C ALA A 71 0.83 -11.85 6.45
N LEU A 72 0.67 -10.78 7.24
CA LEU A 72 1.61 -9.65 7.29
C LEU A 72 2.95 -10.04 7.93
N TYR A 73 2.96 -10.89 8.95
CA TYR A 73 4.20 -11.37 9.60
C TYR A 73 4.96 -12.35 8.71
N ASN A 74 4.23 -13.15 7.93
CA ASN A 74 4.84 -13.93 6.87
C ASN A 74 5.49 -13.01 5.82
N LEU A 75 4.83 -11.90 5.47
CA LEU A 75 5.43 -10.88 4.61
C LEU A 75 6.71 -10.30 5.24
N ASP A 76 6.68 -9.94 6.53
CA ASP A 76 7.88 -9.47 7.24
C ASP A 76 9.03 -10.49 7.09
N ALA A 77 8.78 -11.77 7.38
CA ALA A 77 9.80 -12.82 7.28
C ALA A 77 10.41 -12.93 5.87
N MET A 78 9.60 -12.75 4.83
CA MET A 78 10.06 -12.78 3.45
C MET A 78 10.80 -11.49 3.05
N LEU A 79 10.32 -10.33 3.47
CA LEU A 79 10.87 -9.01 3.12
C LEU A 79 12.13 -8.65 3.92
N HIS A 80 12.39 -9.30 5.05
CA HIS A 80 13.64 -9.14 5.82
C HIS A 80 14.74 -10.12 5.39
N GLU A 81 14.47 -11.00 4.44
CA GLU A 81 15.47 -11.88 3.84
C GLU A 81 15.98 -11.28 2.52
N VAL A 82 17.06 -10.51 2.64
CA VAL A 82 17.60 -9.67 1.55
C VAL A 82 17.98 -10.44 0.29
N LYS A 83 18.14 -11.77 0.33
CA LYS A 83 18.37 -12.54 -0.90
C LYS A 83 17.16 -12.49 -1.85
N TYR A 84 15.97 -12.14 -1.36
CA TYR A 84 14.74 -12.07 -2.16
C TYR A 84 14.47 -10.71 -2.81
N ASP A 85 15.18 -9.65 -2.39
CA ASP A 85 14.97 -8.23 -2.78
C ASP A 85 14.84 -7.96 -4.29
N ASN A 86 15.44 -8.79 -5.15
CA ASN A 86 15.41 -8.64 -6.62
C ASN A 86 15.03 -9.96 -7.32
N THR A 87 14.24 -10.79 -6.65
CA THR A 87 13.87 -12.10 -7.18
C THR A 87 12.52 -12.05 -7.88
N GLU A 88 12.35 -12.88 -8.91
CA GLU A 88 11.07 -13.00 -9.64
C GLU A 88 9.87 -13.25 -8.71
N PRO A 89 9.94 -14.10 -7.65
CA PRO A 89 8.86 -14.23 -6.68
C PRO A 89 8.41 -12.93 -6.02
N PHE A 90 9.36 -12.06 -5.67
CA PHE A 90 9.07 -10.79 -5.03
C PHE A 90 8.46 -9.79 -6.02
N CYS A 91 9.01 -9.70 -7.23
CA CYS A 91 8.43 -8.87 -8.30
C CYS A 91 7.00 -9.31 -8.64
N ASN A 92 6.77 -10.62 -8.81
CA ASN A 92 5.43 -11.16 -9.09
C ASN A 92 4.43 -10.87 -7.95
N PHE A 93 4.89 -10.85 -6.70
CA PHE A 93 4.06 -10.46 -5.56
C PHE A 93 3.61 -9.00 -5.70
N ILE A 94 4.54 -8.07 -5.88
CA ILE A 94 4.23 -6.65 -6.06
C ILE A 94 3.30 -6.45 -7.25
N ASP A 95 3.61 -7.07 -8.39
CA ASP A 95 2.81 -6.97 -9.61
C ASP A 95 1.38 -7.44 -9.39
N SER A 96 1.19 -8.55 -8.67
CA SER A 96 -0.14 -9.04 -8.30
C SER A 96 -0.89 -8.03 -7.42
N ARG A 97 -0.23 -7.50 -6.38
CA ARG A 97 -0.84 -6.54 -5.44
C ARG A 97 -1.26 -5.24 -6.13
N ILE A 98 -0.33 -4.63 -6.88
CA ILE A 98 -0.57 -3.38 -7.59
C ILE A 98 -1.56 -3.58 -8.73
N GLY A 99 -1.52 -4.72 -9.42
CA GLY A 99 -2.50 -5.09 -10.45
C GLY A 99 -3.93 -5.11 -9.91
N LYS A 100 -4.16 -5.61 -8.70
CA LYS A 100 -5.48 -5.60 -8.04
C LYS A 100 -5.96 -4.17 -7.74
N VAL A 101 -5.06 -3.28 -7.30
CA VAL A 101 -5.38 -1.86 -7.10
C VAL A 101 -5.77 -1.20 -8.42
N ILE A 102 -4.97 -1.38 -9.48
CA ILE A 102 -5.24 -0.80 -10.80
C ILE A 102 -6.60 -1.30 -11.33
N GLU A 103 -6.92 -2.58 -11.15
CA GLU A 103 -8.21 -3.13 -11.56
C GLU A 103 -9.38 -2.52 -10.76
N ASP A 104 -9.28 -2.44 -9.42
CA ASP A 104 -10.31 -1.83 -8.58
C ASP A 104 -10.49 -0.33 -8.94
N MET A 105 -9.40 0.36 -9.25
CA MET A 105 -9.41 1.78 -9.57
C MET A 105 -10.23 2.14 -10.83
N LYS A 106 -10.39 1.20 -11.77
CA LYS A 106 -11.26 1.36 -12.95
C LYS A 106 -12.72 1.62 -12.59
N SER A 107 -13.16 1.18 -11.42
CA SER A 107 -14.52 1.42 -10.94
C SER A 107 -14.61 2.71 -10.12
N PRO A 108 -15.65 3.53 -10.34
CA PRO A 108 -15.86 4.75 -9.55
C PRO A 108 -16.31 4.40 -8.13
N VAL A 109 -15.88 5.18 -7.15
CA VAL A 109 -16.42 5.12 -5.78
C VAL A 109 -17.81 5.74 -5.79
N LYS A 110 -18.83 4.95 -5.44
CA LYS A 110 -20.23 5.42 -5.47
C LYS A 110 -20.67 6.11 -4.17
N LYS A 111 -20.11 5.68 -3.05
CA LYS A 111 -20.40 6.16 -1.70
C LYS A 111 -19.17 5.94 -0.83
N GLY A 112 -18.96 6.83 0.14
CA GLY A 112 -17.85 6.68 1.06
C GLY A 112 -16.54 7.12 0.45
N MET A 113 -15.48 6.51 0.94
CA MET A 113 -14.11 6.77 0.52
C MET A 113 -13.35 5.45 0.47
N LYS A 114 -12.42 5.30 -0.48
CA LYS A 114 -11.44 4.21 -0.50
C LYS A 114 -10.04 4.78 -0.34
N ILE A 115 -9.25 4.21 0.55
CA ILE A 115 -7.85 4.59 0.77
C ILE A 115 -6.98 3.42 0.36
N TYR A 116 -6.12 3.62 -0.63
CA TYR A 116 -5.21 2.62 -1.18
C TYR A 116 -3.82 2.91 -0.65
N LYS A 117 -3.10 1.88 -0.24
CA LYS A 117 -1.66 1.95 0.02
C LYS A 117 -0.93 1.34 -1.17
N ILE A 118 -0.12 2.14 -1.83
CA ILE A 118 0.57 1.76 -3.06
C ILE A 118 1.89 1.10 -2.69
N TYR A 119 2.86 1.88 -2.26
CA TYR A 119 4.17 1.42 -1.80
C TYR A 119 4.70 2.40 -0.76
N ASN A 120 5.41 1.89 0.25
CA ASN A 120 5.93 2.69 1.38
C ASN A 120 4.86 3.56 2.06
N ASP A 121 5.05 4.89 2.07
CA ASP A 121 4.11 5.89 2.57
C ASP A 121 3.25 6.54 1.47
N GLY A 122 3.23 5.94 0.28
CA GLY A 122 2.43 6.36 -0.86
C GLY A 122 0.98 5.91 -0.76
N PHE A 123 0.05 6.86 -0.70
CA PHE A 123 -1.39 6.62 -0.59
C PHE A 123 -2.20 7.25 -1.71
N ILE A 124 -3.36 6.67 -1.97
CA ILE A 124 -4.41 7.30 -2.80
C ILE A 124 -5.71 7.30 -2.03
N VAL A 125 -6.36 8.46 -1.98
CA VAL A 125 -7.67 8.63 -1.38
C VAL A 125 -8.68 8.90 -2.48
N ARG A 126 -9.68 8.02 -2.63
CA ARG A 126 -10.71 8.12 -3.66
C ARG A 126 -12.08 8.32 -3.03
N THR A 127 -12.81 9.29 -3.54
CA THR A 127 -14.21 9.58 -3.19
C THR A 127 -15.04 9.55 -4.47
N LYS A 128 -16.32 9.93 -4.39
CA LYS A 128 -17.16 10.01 -5.59
C LYS A 128 -16.64 11.09 -6.54
N SER A 129 -16.15 12.19 -5.99
CA SER A 129 -15.86 13.41 -6.74
C SER A 129 -14.38 13.61 -7.06
N VAL A 130 -13.47 13.06 -6.24
CA VAL A 130 -12.02 13.30 -6.36
C VAL A 130 -11.17 12.09 -5.97
N ASN A 131 -10.00 11.97 -6.60
CA ASN A 131 -8.95 10.99 -6.33
C ASN A 131 -7.62 11.73 -6.04
N ILE A 132 -7.10 11.59 -4.82
CA ILE A 132 -5.98 12.37 -4.30
C ILE A 132 -4.80 11.44 -4.07
N ALA A 133 -3.63 11.75 -4.61
CA ALA A 133 -2.39 11.01 -4.36
C ALA A 133 -1.51 11.74 -3.33
N PHE A 134 -0.88 10.96 -2.45
CA PHE A 134 0.14 11.40 -1.49
C PHE A 134 1.38 10.54 -1.71
N ASP A 135 2.55 11.17 -1.89
CA ASP A 135 3.87 10.52 -1.90
C ASP A 135 3.95 9.24 -2.77
N VAL A 136 3.25 9.23 -3.91
CA VAL A 136 3.27 8.09 -4.82
C VAL A 136 4.61 8.04 -5.56
N VAL A 137 5.34 6.95 -5.38
CA VAL A 137 6.63 6.68 -6.02
C VAL A 137 6.63 5.32 -6.70
N ARG A 138 7.58 5.08 -7.63
CA ARG A 138 7.80 3.73 -8.16
C ARG A 138 8.53 2.80 -7.19
N GLY A 139 9.15 3.35 -6.14
CA GLY A 139 10.00 2.62 -5.21
C GLY A 139 11.28 2.11 -5.86
N ALA A 140 12.30 1.84 -5.06
CA ALA A 140 13.55 1.29 -5.55
C ALA A 140 14.15 0.28 -4.58
N CYS A 141 14.60 -0.86 -5.08
CA CYS A 141 15.38 -1.81 -4.30
C CYS A 141 16.55 -2.30 -5.13
N LYS A 142 17.77 -2.21 -4.60
CA LYS A 142 19.02 -2.70 -5.25
C LYS A 142 19.13 -2.32 -6.74
N GLY A 143 18.79 -1.07 -7.07
CA GLY A 143 18.87 -0.52 -8.43
C GLY A 143 17.72 -0.92 -9.37
N GLN A 144 16.72 -1.67 -8.89
CA GLN A 144 15.50 -2.00 -9.62
C GLN A 144 14.34 -1.13 -9.15
N LYS A 145 13.44 -0.78 -10.07
CA LYS A 145 12.15 -0.16 -9.73
C LYS A 145 11.22 -1.25 -9.22
N LEU A 146 10.42 -0.95 -8.20
CA LEU A 146 9.46 -1.90 -7.64
C LEU A 146 8.16 -1.90 -8.42
N LEU A 147 7.70 -0.73 -8.82
CA LEU A 147 6.58 -0.56 -9.75
C LEU A 147 7.10 -0.20 -11.14
N SER A 148 6.49 -0.79 -12.15
CA SER A 148 6.75 -0.45 -13.54
C SER A 148 6.23 0.96 -13.87
N ASP A 149 6.78 1.53 -14.95
CA ASP A 149 6.33 2.81 -15.47
C ASP A 149 4.85 2.73 -15.89
N GLU A 150 4.42 1.62 -16.49
CA GLU A 150 3.04 1.37 -16.90
C GLU A 150 2.08 1.26 -15.71
N GLN A 151 2.50 0.60 -14.62
CA GLN A 151 1.70 0.48 -13.41
C GLN A 151 1.46 1.85 -12.77
N VAL A 152 2.52 2.65 -12.60
CA VAL A 152 2.38 3.97 -11.99
C VAL A 152 1.61 4.92 -12.90
N GLU A 153 1.81 4.87 -14.23
CA GLU A 153 1.02 5.66 -15.18
C GLU A 153 -0.47 5.28 -15.14
N ALA A 154 -0.80 4.00 -15.01
CA ALA A 154 -2.18 3.54 -14.86
C ALA A 154 -2.84 4.09 -13.59
N ILE A 155 -2.08 4.15 -12.49
CA ILE A 155 -2.51 4.79 -11.24
C ILE A 155 -2.71 6.30 -11.43
N ILE A 156 -1.70 6.99 -11.98
CA ILE A 156 -1.70 8.45 -12.16
C ILE A 156 -2.87 8.89 -13.04
N LYS A 157 -3.23 8.10 -14.05
CA LYS A 157 -4.35 8.37 -14.96
C LYS A 157 -5.63 8.68 -14.18
N ASP A 158 -5.90 7.95 -13.11
CA ASP A 158 -7.13 8.06 -12.32
C ASP A 158 -7.01 9.02 -11.13
N CYS A 159 -5.83 9.59 -10.83
CA CYS A 159 -5.66 10.62 -9.79
C CYS A 159 -5.92 12.04 -10.33
N ASP A 160 -6.30 12.98 -9.47
CA ASP A 160 -6.58 14.38 -9.85
C ASP A 160 -5.48 15.35 -9.43
N ILE A 161 -4.73 14.99 -8.38
CA ILE A 161 -3.72 15.84 -7.72
C ILE A 161 -2.69 14.96 -7.00
N LEU A 162 -1.47 15.47 -6.89
CA LEU A 162 -0.39 14.89 -6.09
C LEU A 162 0.05 15.86 -4.98
N PHE A 163 0.10 15.37 -3.75
CA PHE A 163 0.75 16.04 -2.61
C PHE A 163 2.07 15.33 -2.30
N LEU A 164 3.12 16.13 -2.05
CA LEU A 164 4.47 15.66 -1.73
C LEU A 164 4.92 16.23 -0.38
N SER A 165 5.14 15.36 0.59
CA SER A 165 5.43 15.77 1.99
C SER A 165 6.82 16.38 2.16
N HIS A 166 7.88 15.69 1.77
CA HIS A 166 9.28 16.09 1.99
C HIS A 166 10.23 15.54 0.92
N ASN A 167 11.48 15.97 0.91
CA ASN A 167 12.42 15.75 -0.19
C ASN A 167 13.30 14.49 -0.05
N HIS A 168 12.68 13.34 0.22
CA HIS A 168 13.33 12.03 0.13
C HIS A 168 12.88 11.24 -1.11
N GLY A 169 13.75 10.34 -1.59
CA GLY A 169 13.56 9.63 -2.86
C GLY A 169 12.46 8.58 -2.85
N ASP A 170 12.10 8.10 -1.66
CA ASP A 170 11.01 7.16 -1.38
C ASP A 170 9.66 7.86 -1.15
N HIS A 171 9.65 9.20 -1.13
CA HIS A 171 8.45 10.06 -1.17
C HIS A 171 8.32 10.88 -2.45
N VAL A 172 9.43 11.17 -3.13
CA VAL A 172 9.50 12.01 -4.33
C VAL A 172 10.13 11.25 -5.50
N ASP A 173 9.29 10.88 -6.46
CA ASP A 173 9.72 10.32 -7.73
C ASP A 173 9.53 11.34 -8.87
N LYS A 174 10.64 11.89 -9.37
CA LYS A 174 10.62 12.91 -10.44
C LYS A 174 9.86 12.46 -11.70
N TYR A 175 9.86 11.16 -12.02
CA TYR A 175 9.07 10.67 -13.15
C TYR A 175 7.58 10.76 -12.87
N VAL A 176 7.13 10.36 -11.69
CA VAL A 176 5.73 10.48 -11.27
C VAL A 176 5.29 11.94 -11.27
N VAL A 177 6.12 12.83 -10.72
CA VAL A 177 5.87 14.27 -10.72
C VAL A 177 5.69 14.80 -12.14
N ASN A 178 6.61 14.47 -13.06
CA ASN A 178 6.48 14.87 -14.46
C ASN A 178 5.19 14.35 -15.10
N LYS A 179 4.76 13.13 -14.79
CA LYS A 179 3.52 12.57 -15.34
C LYS A 179 2.26 13.28 -14.85
N PHE A 180 2.22 13.73 -13.60
CA PHE A 180 1.15 14.61 -13.12
C PHE A 180 1.15 15.96 -13.87
N ILE A 181 2.32 16.58 -14.02
CA ILE A 181 2.48 17.87 -14.72
C ILE A 181 2.08 17.76 -16.19
N GLU A 182 2.55 16.73 -16.91
CA GLU A 182 2.21 16.43 -18.30
C GLU A 182 0.69 16.25 -18.50
N ALA A 183 0.00 15.67 -17.52
CA ALA A 183 -1.46 15.51 -17.54
C ALA A 183 -2.23 16.81 -17.19
N GLY A 184 -1.52 17.87 -16.81
CA GLY A 184 -2.08 19.14 -16.34
C GLY A 184 -2.74 19.01 -14.97
N LYS A 185 -2.25 18.11 -14.11
CA LYS A 185 -2.75 17.86 -12.76
C LYS A 185 -1.89 18.61 -11.75
N PRO A 186 -2.48 19.26 -10.73
CA PRO A 186 -1.68 19.98 -9.74
C PRO A 186 -0.72 19.06 -8.99
N VAL A 187 0.49 19.56 -8.73
CA VAL A 187 1.47 18.95 -7.83
C VAL A 187 1.77 19.97 -6.74
N ILE A 188 1.52 19.61 -5.49
CA ILE A 188 1.66 20.49 -4.31
C ILE A 188 2.77 19.93 -3.43
N ALA A 189 3.74 20.77 -3.05
CA ALA A 189 4.95 20.29 -2.41
C ALA A 189 5.51 21.27 -1.37
N ALA A 190 6.36 20.77 -0.47
CA ALA A 190 7.24 21.60 0.35
C ALA A 190 8.33 22.27 -0.51
N SER A 191 8.80 23.46 -0.10
CA SER A 191 9.66 24.34 -0.93
C SER A 191 10.94 23.70 -1.46
N GLU A 192 11.49 22.71 -0.78
CA GLU A 192 12.75 22.06 -1.15
C GLU A 192 12.58 20.98 -2.24
N ILE A 193 11.35 20.58 -2.53
CA ILE A 193 11.04 19.49 -3.45
C ILE A 193 11.07 20.01 -4.89
N LEU A 194 12.08 19.60 -5.66
CA LEU A 194 12.21 19.94 -7.09
C LEU A 194 11.99 21.45 -7.37
N PRO A 195 12.73 22.36 -6.69
CA PRO A 195 12.40 23.78 -6.63
C PRO A 195 12.38 24.48 -8.01
N ASP A 196 13.22 24.01 -8.94
CA ASP A 196 13.33 24.57 -10.29
C ASP A 196 12.36 23.94 -11.31
N LEU A 197 11.60 22.91 -10.91
CA LEU A 197 10.70 22.21 -11.83
C LEU A 197 9.39 22.97 -12.00
N LYS A 198 9.20 23.56 -13.18
CA LYS A 198 7.94 24.21 -13.57
C LYS A 198 6.78 23.23 -13.48
N GLY A 199 5.66 23.66 -12.87
CA GLY A 199 4.45 22.86 -12.68
C GLY A 199 4.29 22.31 -11.27
N VAL A 200 5.35 22.33 -10.45
CA VAL A 200 5.25 22.11 -9.01
C VAL A 200 4.84 23.42 -8.33
N THR A 201 3.82 23.36 -7.48
CA THR A 201 3.37 24.47 -6.66
C THR A 201 3.85 24.28 -5.22
N HIS A 202 4.72 25.18 -4.77
CA HIS A 202 5.29 25.12 -3.44
C HIS A 202 4.46 25.90 -2.43
N TYR A 203 3.90 25.18 -1.45
CA TYR A 203 3.22 25.79 -0.32
C TYR A 203 3.89 25.31 0.97
N ARG A 204 4.64 26.22 1.62
CA ARG A 204 5.29 26.01 2.91
C ARG A 204 5.38 27.35 3.65
N SER A 205 5.20 27.32 4.96
CA SER A 205 5.47 28.43 5.86
C SER A 205 5.93 27.85 7.19
N GLU A 206 7.08 28.28 7.72
CA GLU A 206 7.60 27.80 9.02
C GLU A 206 6.84 28.36 10.23
N SER A 207 6.11 29.47 10.05
CA SER A 207 5.48 30.19 11.16
C SER A 207 3.96 30.09 11.20
N GLU A 208 3.33 29.64 10.11
CA GLU A 208 1.88 29.69 9.96
C GLU A 208 1.33 28.42 9.30
N VAL A 209 0.18 27.97 9.77
CA VAL A 209 -0.62 26.98 9.05
C VAL A 209 -1.24 27.64 7.83
N LEU A 210 -0.95 27.11 6.65
CA LEU A 210 -1.53 27.64 5.41
C LEU A 210 -2.94 27.08 5.22
N ASP A 211 -3.89 27.95 4.88
CA ASP A 211 -5.25 27.58 4.46
C ASP A 211 -5.41 27.88 2.97
N LYS A 212 -5.60 26.84 2.17
CA LYS A 212 -5.61 26.91 0.70
C LYS A 212 -6.85 26.24 0.15
N GLN A 213 -7.36 26.82 -0.94
CA GLN A 213 -8.34 26.18 -1.80
C GLN A 213 -7.65 25.82 -3.10
N ILE A 214 -7.63 24.53 -3.44
CA ILE A 214 -6.97 24.03 -4.64
C ILE A 214 -8.04 23.60 -5.63
N GLU A 215 -8.05 24.23 -6.81
CA GLU A 215 -8.96 23.91 -7.90
C GLU A 215 -8.36 22.80 -8.77
N LEU A 216 -9.17 21.78 -9.03
CA LEU A 216 -8.81 20.63 -9.86
C LEU A 216 -9.24 20.86 -11.30
N LYS A 217 -8.69 20.06 -12.23
CA LYS A 217 -9.04 20.12 -13.65
C LYS A 217 -10.53 19.86 -13.92
N SER A 218 -11.21 19.12 -13.05
CA SER A 218 -12.66 18.88 -13.11
C SER A 218 -13.51 20.11 -12.73
N GLY A 219 -12.90 21.15 -12.14
CA GLY A 219 -13.59 22.29 -11.52
C GLY A 219 -13.95 22.06 -10.05
N GLU A 220 -13.79 20.84 -9.55
CA GLU A 220 -13.92 20.53 -8.12
C GLU A 220 -12.83 21.23 -7.30
N LYS A 221 -13.12 21.48 -6.02
CA LYS A 221 -12.21 22.22 -5.14
C LYS A 221 -11.92 21.47 -3.85
N LEU A 222 -10.65 21.40 -3.48
CA LEU A 222 -10.17 20.87 -2.21
C LEU A 222 -9.92 22.03 -1.24
N GLN A 223 -10.35 21.89 0.01
CA GLN A 223 -9.82 22.75 1.09
C GLN A 223 -8.63 22.03 1.72
N VAL A 224 -7.50 22.72 1.85
CA VAL A 224 -6.24 22.14 2.27
C VAL A 224 -5.64 23.00 3.35
N LYS A 225 -5.42 22.41 4.52
CA LYS A 225 -4.55 22.96 5.56
C LYS A 225 -3.19 22.31 5.49
N ILE A 226 -2.13 23.12 5.54
CA ILE A 226 -0.74 22.66 5.42
C ILE A 226 0.01 23.11 6.67
N PHE A 227 0.50 22.14 7.44
CA PHE A 227 1.21 22.39 8.69
C PHE A 227 2.72 22.20 8.50
N PRO A 228 3.55 22.97 9.23
CA PRO A 228 4.99 22.93 9.09
C PRO A 228 5.64 21.82 9.92
N GLY A 229 5.49 20.58 9.47
CA GLY A 229 6.22 19.45 10.05
C GLY A 229 7.70 19.40 9.66
N HIS A 230 8.42 18.49 10.29
CA HIS A 230 9.84 18.20 10.11
C HIS A 230 10.19 16.71 10.31
N GLN A 231 11.07 16.22 9.45
CA GLN A 231 11.82 14.99 9.67
C GLN A 231 13.25 15.37 10.07
N SER A 232 13.46 15.56 11.36
CA SER A 232 14.72 16.13 11.88
C SER A 232 15.01 17.51 11.25
N PRO A 233 16.09 17.82 10.50
CA PRO A 233 16.25 19.17 9.94
C PRO A 233 15.46 19.40 8.65
N MET A 234 14.85 18.36 8.06
CA MET A 234 14.20 18.46 6.76
C MET A 234 12.75 18.93 6.89
N MET A 235 12.33 19.84 5.99
CA MET A 235 10.94 20.27 5.92
C MET A 235 10.02 19.11 5.52
N CYS A 236 8.98 18.87 6.32
CA CYS A 236 7.94 17.89 6.04
C CYS A 236 6.56 18.55 6.11
N ASN A 237 5.88 18.67 4.99
CA ASN A 237 4.51 19.17 5.01
C ASN A 237 3.55 18.09 5.49
N ILE A 238 2.76 18.42 6.52
CA ILE A 238 1.59 17.64 6.89
C ILE A 238 0.38 18.26 6.18
N TYR A 239 -0.33 17.44 5.41
CA TYR A 239 -1.49 17.86 4.63
C TYR A 239 -2.78 17.40 5.31
N VAL A 240 -3.71 18.32 5.57
CA VAL A 240 -5.09 18.01 5.96
C VAL A 240 -6.03 18.48 4.86
N VAL A 241 -6.63 17.54 4.14
CA VAL A 241 -7.40 17.78 2.92
C VAL A 241 -8.86 17.44 3.14
N THR A 242 -9.75 18.39 2.88
CA THR A 242 -11.21 18.19 2.87
C THR A 242 -11.72 18.16 1.43
N THR A 243 -12.37 17.06 1.07
CA THR A 243 -12.91 16.80 -0.28
C THR A 243 -14.26 17.50 -0.52
N PRO A 244 -14.72 17.62 -1.78
CA PRO A 244 -16.07 18.13 -2.09
C PRO A 244 -17.17 17.29 -1.43
N ASP A 245 -16.93 15.99 -1.31
CA ASP A 245 -17.79 14.99 -0.67
C ASP A 245 -17.79 15.06 0.87
N LYS A 246 -17.09 16.06 1.45
CA LYS A 246 -17.02 16.35 2.90
C LYS A 246 -16.29 15.31 3.74
N TYR A 247 -15.42 14.52 3.10
CA TYR A 247 -14.45 13.70 3.81
C TYR A 247 -13.18 14.50 4.07
N THR A 248 -12.63 14.39 5.27
CA THR A 248 -11.36 15.03 5.65
C THR A 248 -10.31 13.96 5.94
N VAL A 249 -9.17 14.04 5.26
CA VAL A 249 -8.03 13.12 5.45
C VAL A 249 -6.77 13.90 5.82
N ALA A 250 -5.89 13.28 6.58
CA ALA A 250 -4.58 13.82 6.90
C ALA A 250 -3.47 12.86 6.44
N HIS A 251 -2.37 13.40 5.91
CA HIS A 251 -1.14 12.66 5.59
C HIS A 251 0.04 13.40 6.24
N THR A 252 0.87 12.68 6.99
CA THR A 252 1.93 13.29 7.80
C THR A 252 3.30 13.30 7.13
N GLY A 253 3.46 12.56 6.03
CA GLY A 253 4.78 12.11 5.59
C GLY A 253 5.59 11.55 6.76
N ASP A 254 6.88 11.87 6.75
CA ASP A 254 7.87 11.46 7.74
C ASP A 254 8.00 12.38 8.96
N GLN A 255 6.88 12.98 9.39
CA GLN A 255 6.88 13.78 10.61
C GLN A 255 7.50 13.00 11.79
N TYR A 256 8.59 13.55 12.34
CA TYR A 256 9.32 12.93 13.45
C TYR A 256 9.96 13.92 14.44
N ASP A 257 10.00 15.24 14.15
CA ASP A 257 10.60 16.18 15.10
C ASP A 257 9.74 16.33 16.37
N LYS A 258 10.38 16.08 17.52
CA LYS A 258 9.80 16.27 18.86
C LYS A 258 9.35 17.71 19.11
N ASN A 259 9.97 18.70 18.48
CA ASN A 259 9.66 20.11 18.68
C ASN A 259 8.27 20.47 18.15
N ASP A 260 7.77 19.70 17.19
CA ASP A 260 6.45 19.91 16.60
C ASP A 260 5.31 19.33 17.44
N MET A 261 5.62 18.45 18.40
CA MET A 261 4.61 17.74 19.19
C MET A 261 3.69 18.68 19.98
N GLY A 262 4.19 19.86 20.37
CA GLY A 262 3.39 20.85 21.09
C GLY A 262 2.18 21.34 20.29
N TRP A 263 2.33 21.56 18.98
CA TRP A 263 1.21 21.96 18.13
C TRP A 263 0.49 20.77 17.51
N ILE A 264 1.18 19.64 17.27
CA ILE A 264 0.56 18.40 16.78
C ILE A 264 -0.53 17.91 17.75
N ALA A 265 -0.29 17.99 19.05
CA ALA A 265 -1.24 17.60 20.10
C ALA A 265 -2.58 18.37 20.04
N GLU A 266 -2.61 19.51 19.36
CA GLU A 266 -3.76 20.42 19.29
C GLU A 266 -4.31 20.60 17.86
N ILE A 267 -3.84 19.81 16.87
CA ILE A 267 -4.26 19.95 15.46
C ILE A 267 -5.77 19.90 15.30
N LYS A 268 -6.44 18.96 15.97
CA LYS A 268 -7.91 18.78 15.91
C LYS A 268 -8.71 20.05 16.21
N ASN A 269 -8.15 21.01 16.95
CA ASN A 269 -8.83 22.27 17.25
C ASN A 269 -8.81 23.26 16.07
N ASN A 270 -7.97 23.01 15.05
CA ASN A 270 -7.71 23.89 13.93
C ASN A 270 -8.17 23.32 12.58
N VAL A 271 -8.76 22.12 12.58
CA VAL A 271 -9.17 21.38 11.38
C VAL A 271 -10.59 20.83 11.53
N PRO A 272 -11.31 20.54 10.43
CA PRO A 272 -12.51 19.72 10.49
C PRO A 272 -12.20 18.32 11.05
N LYS A 273 -13.23 17.63 11.56
CA LYS A 273 -13.08 16.25 12.04
C LYS A 273 -12.43 15.38 10.96
N ILE A 274 -11.35 14.68 11.31
CA ILE A 274 -10.59 13.84 10.39
C ILE A 274 -11.25 12.46 10.30
N ASP A 275 -11.59 12.03 9.10
CA ASP A 275 -12.10 10.69 8.82
C ASP A 275 -10.99 9.65 8.77
N ALA A 276 -9.83 10.02 8.22
CA ALA A 276 -8.68 9.13 8.13
C ALA A 276 -7.35 9.88 8.28
N LEU A 277 -6.48 9.37 9.14
CA LEU A 277 -5.09 9.80 9.29
C LEU A 277 -4.18 8.74 8.67
N MET A 278 -3.41 9.12 7.66
CA MET A 278 -2.31 8.34 7.10
C MET A 278 -1.01 8.82 7.77
N ILE A 279 -0.40 7.95 8.57
CA ILE A 279 0.77 8.28 9.41
C ILE A 279 1.86 7.22 9.26
N ASN A 280 3.12 7.64 9.18
CA ASN A 280 4.24 6.71 9.13
C ASN A 280 4.30 5.88 10.44
N CYS A 281 4.60 4.58 10.32
CA CYS A 281 4.53 3.61 11.43
C CYS A 281 5.60 3.79 12.53
N TRP A 282 6.57 4.68 12.30
CA TRP A 282 7.67 4.97 13.22
C TRP A 282 7.62 6.40 13.76
N SER A 283 6.50 7.10 13.58
CA SER A 283 6.33 8.50 13.99
C SER A 283 6.63 8.70 15.48
N TYR A 284 7.28 9.81 15.80
CA TYR A 284 7.66 10.14 17.17
C TYR A 284 6.42 10.32 18.05
N GLN A 285 6.35 9.56 19.15
CA GLN A 285 5.19 9.53 20.05
C GLN A 285 3.86 9.32 19.28
N ILE A 286 3.82 8.32 18.38
CA ILE A 286 2.69 8.04 17.49
C ILE A 286 1.30 8.08 18.18
N ALA A 287 1.17 7.56 19.40
CA ALA A 287 -0.08 7.59 20.14
C ALA A 287 -0.56 9.01 20.49
N ASP A 288 0.36 9.89 20.90
CA ASP A 288 0.06 11.28 21.21
C ASP A 288 -0.23 12.07 19.92
N ALA A 289 0.51 11.78 18.84
CA ALA A 289 0.22 12.34 17.53
C ALA A 289 -1.22 11.99 17.09
N ILE A 290 -1.58 10.70 17.11
CA ILE A 290 -2.93 10.22 16.76
C ILE A 290 -4.00 10.92 17.61
N LYS A 291 -3.79 11.06 18.92
CA LYS A 291 -4.71 11.76 19.83
C LYS A 291 -4.84 13.26 19.51
N GLY A 292 -3.78 13.88 19.01
CA GLY A 292 -3.74 15.27 18.58
C GLY A 292 -4.52 15.53 17.29
N PHE A 293 -4.47 14.60 16.34
CA PHE A 293 -5.31 14.62 15.13
C PHE A 293 -6.76 14.19 15.39
N ASP A 294 -6.99 13.29 16.35
CA ASP A 294 -8.29 12.69 16.69
C ASP A 294 -9.07 12.15 15.47
N PRO A 295 -8.47 11.26 14.66
CA PRO A 295 -9.11 10.74 13.46
C PRO A 295 -10.13 9.66 13.79
N ARG A 296 -11.09 9.44 12.88
CA ARG A 296 -11.97 8.27 12.97
C ARG A 296 -11.21 6.96 12.70
N TYR A 297 -10.31 6.95 11.72
CA TYR A 297 -9.46 5.80 11.42
C TYR A 297 -8.00 6.21 11.28
N VAL A 298 -7.10 5.40 11.81
CA VAL A 298 -5.66 5.51 11.59
C VAL A 298 -5.22 4.47 10.57
N LEU A 299 -4.46 4.88 9.55
CA LEU A 299 -3.86 3.99 8.58
C LEU A 299 -2.36 4.21 8.61
N THR A 300 -1.60 3.14 8.82
CA THR A 300 -0.15 3.23 8.90
C THR A 300 0.51 3.05 7.54
N GLY A 301 1.54 3.86 7.30
CA GLY A 301 2.42 3.79 6.14
C GLY A 301 3.86 3.49 6.54
N HIS A 302 4.71 3.40 5.51
CA HIS A 302 6.16 3.28 5.66
C HIS A 302 6.68 1.92 6.17
N GLU A 303 5.83 0.90 6.25
CA GLU A 303 6.25 -0.47 6.61
C GLU A 303 7.04 -1.14 5.47
N ASN A 304 8.06 -1.90 5.87
CA ASN A 304 8.91 -2.74 5.03
C ASN A 304 9.56 -2.00 3.85
N GLU A 305 9.94 -0.73 3.99
CA GLU A 305 10.52 0.03 2.89
C GLU A 305 11.75 -0.67 2.28
N MET A 306 11.58 -1.15 1.06
CA MET A 306 12.64 -1.86 0.35
C MET A 306 13.69 -0.87 -0.10
N GLY A 307 14.95 -1.33 -0.14
CA GLY A 307 16.10 -0.48 -0.44
C GLY A 307 16.85 -0.03 0.82
N HIS A 308 16.18 -0.02 1.97
CA HIS A 308 16.83 0.11 3.28
C HIS A 308 17.44 -1.20 3.78
N THR A 309 18.34 -1.07 4.75
CA THR A 309 18.82 -2.18 5.58
C THR A 309 17.67 -2.71 6.45
N ILE A 310 17.78 -3.98 6.85
CA ILE A 310 16.74 -4.72 7.59
C ILE A 310 16.27 -3.95 8.84
N ASP A 311 17.18 -3.32 9.58
CA ASP A 311 16.91 -2.52 10.78
C ASP A 311 16.16 -1.21 10.52
N HIS A 312 16.02 -0.81 9.24
CA HIS A 312 15.24 0.33 8.77
C HIS A 312 14.02 -0.10 7.93
N ARG A 313 13.74 -1.41 7.81
CA ARG A 313 12.50 -1.94 7.24
C ARG A 313 11.48 -2.14 8.36
N GLU A 314 10.80 -1.08 8.76
CA GLU A 314 9.85 -1.15 9.87
C GLU A 314 8.78 -2.23 9.61
N ALA A 315 8.83 -3.29 10.41
CA ALA A 315 8.04 -4.50 10.18
C ALA A 315 6.59 -4.34 10.64
N PHE A 316 5.66 -5.07 10.01
CA PHE A 316 4.25 -5.04 10.42
C PHE A 316 4.06 -5.51 11.85
N TRP A 317 4.80 -6.51 12.34
CA TRP A 317 4.70 -6.95 13.74
C TRP A 317 4.99 -5.83 14.73
N LEU A 318 5.95 -4.96 14.41
CA LEU A 318 6.30 -3.82 15.25
C LEU A 318 5.22 -2.74 15.16
N THR A 319 4.65 -2.50 13.98
CA THR A 319 3.48 -1.63 13.82
C THR A 319 2.31 -2.10 14.69
N PHE A 320 1.96 -3.39 14.68
CA PHE A 320 0.88 -3.89 15.55
C PHE A 320 1.20 -3.70 17.03
N GLN A 321 2.45 -3.94 17.47
CA GLN A 321 2.86 -3.67 18.85
C GLN A 321 2.66 -2.20 19.25
N LYS A 322 2.92 -1.26 18.33
CA LYS A 322 2.70 0.18 18.55
C LYS A 322 1.22 0.56 18.53
N MET A 323 0.42 -0.06 17.66
CA MET A 323 -0.98 0.33 17.39
C MET A 323 -2.02 -0.35 18.29
N GLU A 324 -1.80 -1.59 18.73
CA GLU A 324 -2.72 -2.32 19.63
C GLU A 324 -3.08 -1.57 20.93
N PRO A 325 -2.14 -0.86 21.61
CA PRO A 325 -2.48 -0.09 22.80
C PRO A 325 -3.09 1.30 22.50
N VAL A 326 -3.20 1.72 21.23
CA VAL A 326 -3.78 3.02 20.87
C VAL A 326 -5.31 2.96 20.95
N GLU A 327 -5.93 3.94 21.60
CA GLU A 327 -7.39 4.03 21.79
C GLU A 327 -8.12 4.63 20.56
N HIS A 328 -7.74 4.22 19.35
CA HIS A 328 -8.37 4.64 18.09
C HIS A 328 -8.53 3.44 17.15
N ASP A 329 -9.57 3.45 16.32
CA ASP A 329 -9.70 2.44 15.27
C ASP A 329 -8.54 2.59 14.27
N TYR A 330 -7.76 1.53 14.08
CA TYR A 330 -6.63 1.53 13.15
C TYR A 330 -6.76 0.42 12.11
N VAL A 331 -6.09 0.59 10.97
CA VAL A 331 -6.03 -0.37 9.87
C VAL A 331 -4.59 -0.47 9.38
N VAL A 332 -4.01 -1.66 9.45
CA VAL A 332 -2.68 -1.95 8.88
C VAL A 332 -2.86 -2.59 7.51
N MET A 333 -2.22 -2.01 6.49
CA MET A 333 -2.30 -2.43 5.09
C MET A 333 -0.92 -2.85 4.56
N ALA A 334 -0.86 -3.95 3.82
CA ALA A 334 0.23 -4.25 2.91
C ALA A 334 0.17 -3.33 1.69
N TRP A 335 1.22 -3.37 0.87
CA TRP A 335 1.23 -2.71 -0.43
C TRP A 335 0.19 -3.32 -1.37
N GLY A 336 -0.41 -2.47 -2.21
CA GLY A 336 -1.48 -2.84 -3.12
C GLY A 336 -2.75 -3.37 -2.40
N GLU A 337 -3.10 -2.75 -1.27
CA GLU A 337 -4.37 -2.97 -0.56
C GLU A 337 -5.16 -1.69 -0.42
N TRP A 338 -6.46 -1.81 -0.12
CA TRP A 338 -7.31 -0.66 0.17
C TRP A 338 -8.30 -0.92 1.30
N PHE A 339 -8.58 0.14 2.05
CA PHE A 339 -9.63 0.18 3.05
C PHE A 339 -10.83 0.96 2.50
N SER A 340 -12.04 0.41 2.69
CA SER A 340 -13.28 1.05 2.25
C SER A 340 -14.04 1.64 3.43
N PHE A 341 -14.13 2.96 3.47
CA PHE A 341 -15.00 3.72 4.35
C PHE A 341 -16.41 3.79 3.76
N LYS A 342 -17.44 3.47 4.55
CA LYS A 342 -18.85 3.48 4.12
C LYS A 342 -19.68 4.59 4.75
#